data_AF-M6ZK42-F1
#
_entry.id   AF-M6ZK42-F1
#
_cell.length_a   1.000
_cell.length_b   1.000
_cell.length_c   1.000
_cell.angle_alpha   90.00
_cell.angle_beta   90.00
_cell.angle_gamma   90.00
#
_symmetry.space_group_name_H-M   'P 1'
#
loop_
_entity.id
_entity.type
_entity.pdbx_description
1 polymer ?
#
loop_
_entity_poly.entity_id
_entity_poly.type
_entity_poly.pdbx_seq_one_letter_code
_entity_poly.pdbx_strand_id
1 'polypeptide(L)'
;MNYGKHSDSKLFVFLFLKLMNITLKEGNSPVSFFGYAGFGSLLFAMTGNLHTALRYWDLGEYVIQIFNADRVKGRYLFGKNMLLDFYRVPFSKLALFSEEAYEKCIQYGDYLWAAFSLIAHSIYQFYSSDNAESYYEILIKDVKRAEQLGYETVYVIAASSDFLIRSLGNPFRPNVIYKDREMSVETFEREILIPNANGTANTWYAVLRGKETYLRGEWEEGLKIFSQFANDLERSRTIFIYSEYRFFKSLHLIRLNEVGKK
;
A
#
# COMPACT_ATOMS: atom_id res chain seq x y z
N MET A 1 -8.85 -13.16 -5.46
CA MET A 1 -7.41 -13.50 -5.29
C MET A 1 -6.85 -12.58 -4.23
N ASN A 2 -6.51 -13.12 -3.06
CA ASN A 2 -5.79 -12.38 -2.03
C ASN A 2 -4.32 -12.26 -2.45
N TYR A 3 -3.91 -11.07 -2.90
CA TYR A 3 -2.49 -10.74 -3.11
C TYR A 3 -1.70 -10.63 -1.79
N GLY A 4 -2.35 -10.82 -0.64
CA GLY A 4 -1.73 -10.81 0.69
C GLY A 4 -1.60 -12.21 1.27
N LYS A 5 -0.49 -12.45 1.96
CA LYS A 5 -0.16 -13.61 2.80
C LYS A 5 0.18 -14.97 2.16
N HIS A 6 -0.47 -15.42 1.09
CA HIS A 6 -0.36 -16.83 0.65
C HIS A 6 0.62 -17.15 -0.49
N SER A 7 1.37 -16.20 -1.02
CA SER A 7 2.37 -16.49 -2.05
C SER A 7 3.71 -16.91 -1.43
N ASP A 8 4.15 -18.13 -1.73
CA ASP A 8 5.55 -18.52 -1.54
C ASP A 8 6.42 -17.55 -2.36
N SER A 9 7.33 -16.85 -1.68
CA SER A 9 8.26 -15.91 -2.32
C SER A 9 9.04 -16.54 -3.48
N LYS A 10 9.41 -17.83 -3.37
CA LYS A 10 10.09 -18.56 -4.44
C LYS A 10 9.17 -18.79 -5.62
N LEU A 11 7.91 -19.12 -5.37
CA LEU A 11 6.90 -19.26 -6.43
C LEU A 11 6.68 -17.92 -7.14
N PHE A 12 6.57 -16.82 -6.40
CA PHE A 12 6.39 -15.49 -6.97
C PHE A 12 7.57 -15.11 -7.87
N VAL A 13 8.81 -15.28 -7.38
CA VAL A 13 10.04 -15.06 -8.17
C VAL A 13 10.05 -15.94 -9.42
N PHE A 14 9.74 -17.23 -9.26
CA PHE A 14 9.67 -18.17 -10.38
C PHE A 14 8.66 -17.73 -11.44
N LEU A 15 7.48 -17.26 -11.04
CA LEU A 15 6.44 -16.79 -11.97
C LEU A 15 6.92 -15.59 -12.79
N PHE A 16 7.58 -14.60 -12.18
CA PHE A 16 8.12 -13.45 -12.94
C PHE A 16 9.25 -13.84 -13.88
N LEU A 17 10.18 -14.69 -13.43
CA LEU A 17 11.24 -15.20 -14.30
C LEU A 17 10.67 -16.02 -15.45
N LYS A 18 9.61 -16.80 -15.21
CA LYS A 18 8.92 -17.57 -16.26
C LYS A 18 8.19 -16.65 -17.25
N LEU A 19 7.48 -15.62 -16.77
CA LEU A 19 6.82 -14.63 -17.62
C LEU A 19 7.83 -13.88 -18.50
N MET A 20 8.98 -13.48 -17.94
CA MET A 20 10.06 -12.85 -18.68
C MET A 20 10.64 -13.81 -19.74
N ASN A 21 10.91 -15.06 -19.37
CA ASN A 21 11.41 -16.07 -20.30
C ASN A 21 10.45 -16.34 -21.46
N ILE A 22 9.14 -16.43 -21.21
CA ILE A 22 8.14 -16.60 -22.26
C ILE A 22 8.14 -15.38 -23.18
N THR A 23 8.14 -14.17 -22.61
CA THR A 23 8.15 -12.91 -23.37
C THR A 23 9.38 -12.79 -24.29
N LEU A 24 10.54 -13.27 -23.84
CA LEU A 24 11.78 -13.26 -24.63
C LEU A 24 11.82 -14.36 -25.71
N LYS A 25 11.24 -15.53 -25.45
CA LYS A 25 11.30 -16.68 -26.37
C LYS A 25 10.21 -16.66 -27.43
N GLU A 26 8.98 -16.39 -27.01
CA GLU A 26 7.79 -16.46 -27.84
C GLU A 26 7.38 -15.09 -28.41
N GLY A 27 8.08 -14.03 -27.98
CA GLY A 27 7.80 -12.66 -28.35
C GLY A 27 6.80 -11.95 -27.43
N ASN A 28 6.48 -10.71 -27.79
CA ASN A 28 5.63 -9.85 -26.98
C ASN A 28 4.14 -10.04 -27.29
N SER A 29 3.33 -9.82 -26.26
CA SER A 29 1.88 -9.75 -26.30
C SER A 29 1.40 -8.51 -25.53
N PRO A 30 0.11 -8.13 -25.63
CA PRO A 30 -0.45 -7.03 -24.84
C PRO A 30 -0.22 -7.13 -23.32
N VAL A 31 -0.02 -8.34 -22.78
CA VAL A 31 0.19 -8.58 -21.34
C VAL A 31 1.66 -8.78 -20.98
N SER A 32 2.58 -8.76 -21.95
CA SER A 32 4.02 -8.96 -21.72
C SER A 32 4.66 -7.86 -20.85
N PHE A 33 3.98 -6.72 -20.66
CA PHE A 33 4.42 -5.70 -19.71
C PHE A 33 4.61 -6.27 -18.29
N PHE A 34 3.80 -7.26 -17.87
CA PHE A 34 3.96 -7.92 -16.57
C PHE A 34 5.31 -8.60 -16.43
N GLY A 35 5.83 -9.19 -17.51
CA GLY A 35 7.15 -9.82 -17.53
C GLY A 35 8.26 -8.79 -17.29
N TYR A 36 8.27 -7.70 -18.06
CA TYR A 36 9.27 -6.64 -17.91
C TYR A 36 9.16 -5.88 -16.59
N ALA A 37 7.98 -5.36 -16.25
CA ALA A 37 7.76 -4.60 -15.02
C ALA A 37 8.01 -5.45 -13.76
N GLY A 38 7.56 -6.70 -13.78
CA GLY A 38 7.80 -7.64 -12.70
C GLY A 38 9.27 -8.01 -12.53
N PHE A 39 9.98 -8.27 -13.65
CA PHE A 39 11.42 -8.50 -13.62
C PHE A 39 12.18 -7.26 -13.12
N GLY A 40 11.82 -6.06 -13.57
CA GLY A 40 12.39 -4.80 -13.10
C GLY A 40 12.23 -4.60 -11.59
N SER A 41 11.04 -4.93 -11.06
CA SER A 41 10.74 -4.86 -9.62
C SER A 41 11.55 -5.87 -8.81
N LEU A 42 11.72 -7.08 -9.34
CA LEU A 42 12.55 -8.11 -8.72
C LEU A 42 14.03 -7.69 -8.70
N LEU A 43 14.53 -7.14 -9.81
CA LEU A 43 15.89 -6.59 -9.91
C LEU A 43 16.10 -5.47 -8.90
N PHE A 44 15.12 -4.57 -8.75
CA PHE A 44 15.17 -3.51 -7.75
C PHE A 44 15.26 -4.07 -6.33
N ALA A 45 14.40 -5.04 -5.99
CA ALA A 45 14.40 -5.66 -4.67
C ALA A 45 15.73 -6.35 -4.32
N MET A 46 16.44 -6.91 -5.31
CA MET A 46 17.73 -7.57 -5.10
C MET A 46 18.93 -6.63 -5.11
N THR A 47 18.90 -5.57 -5.92
CA THR A 47 20.09 -4.75 -6.21
C THR A 47 20.00 -3.32 -5.71
N GLY A 48 18.80 -2.84 -5.38
CA GLY A 48 18.53 -1.43 -5.09
C GLY A 48 18.70 -0.50 -6.31
N ASN A 49 18.96 -1.03 -7.51
CA ASN A 49 19.23 -0.22 -8.70
C ASN A 49 17.94 0.32 -9.32
N LEU A 50 17.50 1.48 -8.85
CA LEU A 50 16.30 2.16 -9.32
C LEU A 50 16.34 2.47 -10.83
N HIS A 51 17.48 2.93 -11.35
CA HIS A 51 17.61 3.28 -12.77
C HIS A 51 17.37 2.07 -13.68
N THR A 52 17.97 0.92 -13.36
CA THR A 52 17.75 -0.31 -14.11
C THR A 52 16.30 -0.79 -14.00
N ALA A 53 15.70 -0.69 -12.81
CA ALA A 53 14.29 -1.03 -12.60
C ALA A 53 13.37 -0.18 -13.48
N LEU A 54 13.57 1.13 -13.50
CA LEU A 54 12.79 2.07 -14.31
C LEU A 54 12.88 1.74 -15.81
N ARG A 55 14.06 1.40 -16.32
CA ARG A 55 14.22 0.98 -17.73
C ARG A 55 13.35 -0.22 -18.09
N TYR A 56 13.21 -1.19 -17.19
CA TYR A 56 12.33 -2.34 -17.41
C TYR A 56 10.85 -1.97 -17.33
N TRP A 57 10.47 -1.05 -16.45
CA TRP A 57 9.11 -0.51 -16.39
C TRP A 57 8.76 0.33 -17.62
N ASP A 58 9.69 1.12 -18.14
CA ASP A 58 9.49 1.90 -19.36
C ASP A 58 9.39 0.97 -20.58
N LEU A 59 10.13 -0.15 -20.60
CA LEU A 59 9.96 -1.19 -21.61
C LEU A 59 8.57 -1.84 -21.53
N GLY A 60 8.06 -2.09 -20.31
CA GLY A 60 6.68 -2.55 -20.11
C GLY A 60 5.64 -1.56 -20.66
N GLU A 61 5.85 -0.25 -20.46
CA GLU A 61 5.00 0.79 -21.02
C GLU A 61 5.02 0.81 -22.55
N TYR A 62 6.21 0.70 -23.12
CA TYR A 62 6.40 0.65 -24.57
C TYR A 62 5.66 -0.53 -25.20
N VAL A 63 5.65 -1.70 -24.55
CA VAL A 63 4.83 -2.84 -24.97
C VAL A 63 3.34 -2.49 -24.97
N ILE A 64 2.84 -1.84 -23.91
CA ILE A 64 1.42 -1.42 -23.85
C ILE A 64 1.09 -0.49 -25.02
N GLN A 65 1.98 0.44 -25.35
CA GLN A 65 1.80 1.39 -26.45
C GLN A 65 1.77 0.71 -27.82
N ILE A 66 2.75 -0.14 -28.14
CA ILE A 66 2.81 -0.82 -29.45
C ILE A 66 1.56 -1.67 -29.71
N PHE A 67 1.07 -2.36 -28.68
CA PHE A 67 -0.11 -3.21 -28.79
C PHE A 67 -1.44 -2.45 -28.60
N ASN A 68 -1.39 -1.13 -28.42
CA ASN A 68 -2.55 -0.29 -28.08
C ASN A 68 -3.40 -0.89 -26.94
N ALA A 69 -2.72 -1.41 -25.92
CA ALA A 69 -3.30 -2.25 -24.88
C ALA A 69 -3.83 -1.45 -23.69
N ASP A 70 -4.67 -0.44 -23.94
CA ASP A 70 -5.15 0.49 -22.89
C ASP A 70 -5.87 -0.23 -21.73
N ARG A 71 -6.49 -1.40 -22.01
CA ARG A 71 -7.14 -2.27 -21.01
C ARG A 71 -6.25 -2.71 -19.84
N VAL A 72 -4.92 -2.74 -20.02
CA VAL A 72 -3.97 -3.09 -18.94
C VAL A 72 -3.24 -1.87 -18.38
N LYS A 73 -3.49 -0.68 -18.91
CA LYS A 73 -2.79 0.55 -18.51
C LYS A 73 -3.02 0.88 -17.03
N GLY A 74 -4.23 0.71 -16.52
CA GLY A 74 -4.53 0.93 -15.09
C GLY A 74 -3.67 0.07 -14.16
N ARG A 75 -3.47 -1.21 -14.50
CA ARG A 75 -2.58 -2.12 -13.73
C ARG A 75 -1.13 -1.67 -13.75
N TYR A 76 -0.66 -1.23 -14.91
CA TYR A 76 0.68 -0.67 -15.08
C TYR A 76 0.87 0.59 -14.22
N LEU A 77 -0.06 1.53 -14.32
CA LEU A 77 -0.01 2.80 -13.58
C LEU A 77 0.01 2.54 -12.07
N PHE A 78 -0.92 1.73 -11.55
CA PHE A 78 -0.95 1.35 -10.14
C PHE A 78 0.39 0.74 -9.69
N GLY A 79 0.89 -0.25 -10.45
CA GLY A 79 2.10 -0.97 -10.07
C GLY A 79 3.34 -0.09 -10.04
N LYS A 80 3.54 0.75 -11.07
CA LYS A 80 4.68 1.67 -11.16
C LYS A 80 4.62 2.70 -10.04
N ASN A 81 3.42 3.22 -9.81
CA ASN A 81 3.17 4.21 -8.80
C ASN A 81 3.52 3.69 -7.40
N MET A 82 2.93 2.55 -7.01
CA MET A 82 3.09 1.98 -5.67
C MET A 82 4.54 1.56 -5.37
N LEU A 83 5.28 1.11 -6.40
CA LEU A 83 6.60 0.50 -6.21
C LEU A 83 7.77 1.44 -6.47
N LEU A 84 7.63 2.44 -7.36
CA LEU A 84 8.77 3.19 -7.87
C LEU A 84 8.58 4.71 -7.93
N ASP A 85 7.39 5.20 -8.26
CA ASP A 85 7.25 6.64 -8.52
C ASP A 85 7.43 7.51 -7.28
N PHE A 86 7.25 6.96 -6.06
CA PHE A 86 7.50 7.69 -4.82
C PHE A 86 8.97 8.12 -4.63
N TYR A 87 9.91 7.51 -5.36
CA TYR A 87 11.30 7.97 -5.40
C TYR A 87 11.52 9.19 -6.30
N ARG A 88 10.54 9.56 -7.13
CA ARG A 88 10.72 10.49 -8.24
C ARG A 88 9.83 11.72 -8.17
N VAL A 89 8.65 11.59 -7.57
CA VAL A 89 7.64 12.65 -7.58
C VAL A 89 7.01 12.81 -6.19
N PRO A 90 6.52 14.02 -5.85
CA PRO A 90 5.84 14.25 -4.57
C PRO A 90 4.50 13.49 -4.47
N PHE A 91 4.04 13.27 -3.24
CA PHE A 91 2.81 12.53 -2.93
C PHE A 91 1.55 13.09 -3.61
N SER A 92 1.46 14.41 -3.78
CA SER A 92 0.34 15.03 -4.51
C SER A 92 0.24 14.54 -5.94
N LYS A 93 1.38 14.29 -6.60
CA LYS A 93 1.41 13.71 -7.95
C LYS A 93 1.11 12.22 -7.94
N LEU A 94 1.54 11.49 -6.91
CA LEU A 94 1.23 10.07 -6.75
C LEU A 94 -0.28 9.82 -6.56
N ALA A 95 -0.97 10.71 -5.85
CA ALA A 95 -2.42 10.68 -5.70
C ALA A 95 -3.10 10.81 -7.08
N LEU A 96 -2.70 11.78 -7.91
CA LEU A 96 -3.25 11.96 -9.26
C LEU A 96 -3.06 10.73 -10.15
N PHE A 97 -1.86 10.14 -10.12
CA PHE A 97 -1.58 8.90 -10.86
C PHE A 97 -2.39 7.70 -10.36
N SER A 98 -2.72 7.65 -9.07
CA SER A 98 -3.58 6.61 -8.50
C SER A 98 -5.04 6.79 -8.93
N GLU A 99 -5.51 8.03 -9.04
CA GLU A 99 -6.81 8.36 -9.62
C GLU A 99 -6.88 7.95 -11.10
N GLU A 100 -5.85 8.27 -11.90
CA GLU A 100 -5.78 7.84 -13.31
C GLU A 100 -5.80 6.30 -13.44
N ALA A 101 -5.06 5.60 -12.57
CA ALA A 101 -5.06 4.15 -12.54
C ALA A 101 -6.46 3.59 -12.21
N TYR A 102 -7.16 4.19 -11.24
CA TYR A 102 -8.53 3.84 -10.88
C TYR A 102 -9.48 4.04 -12.06
N GLU A 103 -9.49 5.22 -12.69
CA GLU A 103 -10.35 5.54 -13.82
C GLU A 103 -10.15 4.57 -14.99
N LYS A 104 -8.89 4.26 -15.33
CA LYS A 104 -8.55 3.27 -16.34
C LYS A 104 -9.05 1.87 -15.99
N CYS A 105 -8.91 1.45 -14.74
CA CYS A 105 -9.42 0.16 -14.31
C CYS A 105 -10.96 0.11 -14.37
N ILE A 106 -11.66 1.15 -13.94
CA ILE A 106 -13.12 1.23 -14.03
C ILE A 106 -13.59 1.18 -15.49
N GLN A 107 -12.95 1.95 -16.38
CA GLN A 107 -13.29 2.00 -17.80
C GLN A 107 -13.33 0.60 -18.45
N TYR A 108 -12.46 -0.32 -18.00
CA TYR A 108 -12.36 -1.67 -18.54
C TYR A 108 -12.93 -2.76 -17.62
N GLY A 109 -13.66 -2.39 -16.56
CA GLY A 109 -14.30 -3.35 -15.64
C GLY A 109 -13.32 -4.13 -14.75
N ASP A 110 -12.13 -3.59 -14.52
CA ASP A 110 -11.07 -4.22 -13.74
C ASP A 110 -11.15 -3.84 -12.25
N TYR A 111 -12.21 -4.30 -11.58
CA TYR A 111 -12.54 -3.86 -10.22
C TYR A 111 -11.50 -4.21 -9.16
N LEU A 112 -10.74 -5.30 -9.36
CA LEU A 112 -9.65 -5.66 -8.44
C LEU A 112 -8.56 -4.58 -8.41
N TRP A 113 -8.08 -4.17 -9.58
CA TRP A 113 -7.03 -3.18 -9.69
C TRP A 113 -7.55 -1.76 -9.49
N ALA A 114 -8.84 -1.51 -9.74
CA ALA A 114 -9.50 -0.28 -9.30
C ALA A 114 -9.45 -0.16 -7.77
N ALA A 115 -9.78 -1.23 -7.03
CA ALA A 115 -9.73 -1.21 -5.57
C ALA A 115 -8.30 -0.99 -5.03
N PHE A 116 -7.31 -1.63 -5.63
CA PHE A 116 -5.90 -1.37 -5.29
C PHE A 116 -5.48 0.07 -5.60
N SER A 117 -5.97 0.65 -6.69
CA SER A 117 -5.71 2.05 -7.03
C SER A 117 -6.34 3.00 -6.01
N LEU A 118 -7.55 2.72 -5.51
CA LEU A 118 -8.15 3.48 -4.40
C LEU A 118 -7.35 3.34 -3.10
N ILE A 119 -6.83 2.15 -2.78
CA ILE A 119 -5.95 1.96 -1.62
C ILE A 119 -4.72 2.87 -1.72
N ALA A 120 -4.05 2.89 -2.88
CA ALA A 120 -2.91 3.77 -3.09
C ALA A 120 -3.32 5.25 -3.02
N HIS A 121 -4.44 5.62 -3.64
CA HIS A 121 -4.99 6.98 -3.58
C HIS A 121 -5.22 7.45 -2.13
N SER A 122 -5.95 6.68 -1.33
CA SER A 122 -6.18 6.99 0.10
C SER A 122 -4.88 7.08 0.90
N ILE A 123 -3.88 6.25 0.61
CA ILE A 123 -2.58 6.30 1.28
C ILE A 123 -1.81 7.57 0.91
N TYR A 124 -1.76 7.96 -0.36
CA TYR A 124 -1.02 9.17 -0.76
C TYR A 124 -1.71 10.46 -0.37
N GLN A 125 -3.03 10.44 -0.32
CA GLN A 125 -3.83 11.58 0.14
C GLN A 125 -3.53 11.91 1.60
N PHE A 126 -3.20 10.92 2.44
CA PHE A 126 -2.72 11.15 3.81
C PHE A 126 -1.54 12.14 3.88
N TYR A 127 -0.65 12.10 2.88
CA TYR A 127 0.57 12.93 2.83
C TYR A 127 0.45 14.16 1.94
N SER A 128 -0.64 14.30 1.19
CA SER A 128 -0.79 15.36 0.18
C SER A 128 -2.02 16.25 0.37
N SER A 129 -2.97 15.83 1.20
CA SER A 129 -4.06 16.68 1.66
C SER A 129 -3.54 17.81 2.55
N ASP A 130 -4.18 18.98 2.47
CA ASP A 130 -3.74 20.18 3.19
C ASP A 130 -3.91 20.05 4.71
N ASN A 131 -4.93 19.31 5.14
CA ASN A 131 -5.26 19.10 6.54
C ASN A 131 -6.10 17.81 6.73
N ALA A 132 -6.34 17.47 8.00
CA ALA A 132 -7.09 16.27 8.37
C ALA A 132 -8.54 16.24 7.86
N GLU A 133 -9.20 17.40 7.76
CA GLU A 133 -10.58 17.50 7.27
C GLU A 133 -10.64 17.19 5.78
N SER A 134 -9.79 17.83 4.97
CA SER A 134 -9.69 17.55 3.52
C SER A 134 -9.34 16.09 3.23
N TYR A 135 -8.47 15.48 4.06
CA TYR A 135 -8.16 14.06 3.94
C TYR A 135 -9.36 13.17 4.30
N TYR A 136 -10.10 13.51 5.36
CA TYR A 136 -11.30 12.78 5.76
C TYR A 136 -12.39 12.81 4.67
N GLU A 137 -12.57 13.94 3.98
CA GLU A 137 -13.47 14.03 2.82
C GLU A 137 -13.06 13.06 1.70
N ILE A 138 -11.76 12.94 1.44
CA ILE A 138 -11.22 11.96 0.48
C ILE A 138 -11.52 10.53 0.92
N LEU A 139 -11.36 10.19 2.21
CA LEU A 139 -11.68 8.86 2.72
C LEU A 139 -13.16 8.52 2.48
N ILE A 140 -14.08 9.46 2.74
CA ILE A 140 -15.51 9.27 2.47
C ILE A 140 -15.74 9.03 0.97
N LYS A 141 -15.12 9.85 0.11
CA LYS A 141 -15.23 9.70 -1.35
C LYS A 141 -14.73 8.33 -1.81
N ASP A 142 -13.57 7.88 -1.33
CA ASP A 142 -12.96 6.60 -1.72
C ASP A 142 -13.77 5.41 -1.22
N VAL A 143 -14.28 5.46 0.00
CA VAL A 143 -15.18 4.44 0.56
C VAL A 143 -16.44 4.29 -0.28
N LYS A 144 -17.08 5.40 -0.66
CA LYS A 144 -18.26 5.38 -1.53
C LYS A 144 -17.96 4.76 -2.89
N ARG A 145 -16.79 5.08 -3.46
CA ARG A 145 -16.32 4.48 -4.72
C ARG A 145 -16.05 2.98 -4.58
N ALA A 146 -15.60 2.53 -3.41
CA ALA A 146 -15.30 1.14 -3.13
C ALA A 146 -16.54 0.24 -2.98
N GLU A 147 -17.72 0.81 -2.66
CA GLU A 147 -18.99 0.07 -2.55
C GLU A 147 -19.30 -0.73 -3.82
N GLN A 148 -19.00 -0.15 -4.97
CA GLN A 148 -19.24 -0.76 -6.28
C GLN A 148 -18.21 -1.86 -6.63
N LEU A 149 -17.09 -1.92 -5.89
CA LEU A 149 -15.98 -2.82 -6.19
C LEU A 149 -16.04 -4.13 -5.42
N GLY A 150 -16.67 -4.14 -4.23
CA GLY A 150 -16.76 -5.33 -3.38
C GLY A 150 -15.45 -5.76 -2.72
N TYR A 151 -14.51 -4.82 -2.50
CA TYR A 151 -13.21 -5.10 -1.87
C TYR A 151 -13.11 -4.46 -0.48
N GLU A 152 -13.19 -5.31 0.55
CA GLU A 152 -13.15 -4.91 1.97
C GLU A 152 -11.87 -4.12 2.34
N THR A 153 -10.75 -4.37 1.68
CA THR A 153 -9.45 -3.78 2.04
C THR A 153 -9.45 -2.25 1.96
N VAL A 154 -10.23 -1.63 1.06
CA VAL A 154 -10.33 -0.16 1.00
C VAL A 154 -10.93 0.40 2.29
N TYR A 155 -11.95 -0.25 2.84
CA TYR A 155 -12.57 0.13 4.10
C TYR A 155 -11.61 -0.02 5.29
N VAL A 156 -10.75 -1.04 5.26
CA VAL A 156 -9.72 -1.24 6.30
C VAL A 156 -8.71 -0.09 6.28
N ILE A 157 -8.29 0.35 5.11
CA ILE A 157 -7.41 1.52 4.94
C ILE A 157 -8.09 2.77 5.47
N ALA A 158 -9.35 3.01 5.09
CA ALA A 158 -10.11 4.18 5.53
C ALA A 158 -10.29 4.18 7.06
N ALA A 159 -10.73 3.07 7.66
CA ALA A 159 -10.93 2.95 9.10
C ALA A 159 -9.63 3.15 9.90
N SER A 160 -8.52 2.60 9.42
CA SER A 160 -7.21 2.77 10.06
C SER A 160 -6.74 4.24 10.02
N SER A 161 -7.01 4.92 8.91
CA SER A 161 -6.62 6.30 8.68
C SER A 161 -7.46 7.28 9.49
N ASP A 162 -8.79 7.10 9.46
CA ASP A 162 -9.76 7.83 10.28
C ASP A 162 -9.48 7.65 11.78
N PHE A 163 -9.16 6.43 12.22
CA PHE A 163 -8.78 6.18 13.61
C PHE A 163 -7.59 7.05 14.04
N LEU A 164 -6.53 7.14 13.24
CA LEU A 164 -5.39 7.99 13.56
C LEU A 164 -5.83 9.46 13.66
N ILE A 165 -6.57 9.98 12.67
CA ILE A 165 -7.05 11.37 12.67
C ILE A 165 -7.81 11.69 13.96
N ARG A 166 -8.77 10.84 14.34
CA ARG A 166 -9.60 11.04 15.54
C ARG A 166 -8.85 10.82 16.85
N SER A 167 -7.77 10.05 16.83
CA SER A 167 -6.91 9.85 18.00
C SER A 167 -6.02 11.06 18.27
N LEU A 168 -5.62 11.79 17.21
CA LEU A 168 -4.77 12.97 17.34
C LEU A 168 -5.56 14.13 17.96
N GLY A 169 -5.07 14.65 19.08
CA GLY A 169 -5.71 15.75 19.80
C GLY A 169 -6.85 15.32 20.74
N ASN A 170 -7.17 14.03 20.82
CA ASN A 170 -8.12 13.51 21.80
C ASN A 170 -7.38 12.95 23.04
N PRO A 171 -7.74 13.36 24.27
CA PRO A 171 -7.16 12.79 25.48
C PRO A 171 -7.43 11.28 25.60
N PHE A 172 -8.56 10.80 25.08
CA PHE A 172 -8.96 9.41 25.11
C PHE A 172 -8.74 8.76 23.75
N ARG A 173 -8.31 7.48 23.76
CA ARG A 173 -8.23 6.70 22.52
C ARG A 173 -9.66 6.38 22.06
N PRO A 174 -10.08 6.81 20.86
CA PRO A 174 -11.42 6.54 20.38
C PRO A 174 -11.56 5.07 19.95
N ASN A 175 -12.79 4.64 19.71
CA ASN A 175 -13.04 3.38 19.02
C ASN A 175 -12.76 3.50 17.51
N VAL A 176 -12.54 2.36 16.86
CA VAL A 176 -12.45 2.26 15.40
C VAL A 176 -13.85 2.30 14.80
N ILE A 177 -14.04 3.06 13.73
CA ILE A 177 -15.28 3.09 12.96
C ILE A 177 -15.02 2.34 11.64
N TYR A 178 -15.69 1.21 11.45
CA TYR A 178 -15.60 0.40 10.24
C TYR A 178 -17.00 0.17 9.67
N LYS A 179 -17.27 0.73 8.47
CA LYS A 179 -18.59 0.64 7.81
C LYS A 179 -19.73 1.02 8.76
N ASP A 180 -19.63 2.22 9.33
CA ASP A 180 -20.59 2.80 10.28
C ASP A 180 -20.78 2.01 11.59
N ARG A 181 -19.91 1.02 11.86
CA ARG A 181 -19.90 0.28 13.14
C ARG A 181 -18.74 0.73 13.99
N GLU A 182 -19.04 1.14 15.21
CA GLU A 182 -18.06 1.45 16.23
C GLU A 182 -17.63 0.16 16.96
N MET A 183 -16.32 -0.04 17.10
CA MET A 183 -15.76 -1.22 17.77
C MET A 183 -14.41 -0.91 18.43
N SER A 184 -14.06 -1.68 19.46
CA SER A 184 -12.73 -1.55 20.07
C SER A 184 -11.63 -1.90 19.06
N VAL A 185 -10.43 -1.37 19.30
CA VAL A 185 -9.23 -1.67 18.51
C VAL A 185 -8.98 -3.18 18.42
N GLU A 186 -9.08 -3.89 19.55
CA GLU A 186 -8.82 -5.33 19.64
C GLU A 186 -9.86 -6.12 18.84
N THR A 187 -11.11 -5.65 18.84
CA THR A 187 -12.21 -6.25 18.08
C THR A 187 -11.99 -6.04 16.58
N PHE A 188 -11.63 -4.82 16.17
CA PHE A 188 -11.28 -4.52 14.78
C PHE A 188 -10.11 -5.37 14.28
N GLU A 189 -9.04 -5.48 15.07
CA GLU A 189 -7.89 -6.32 14.71
C GLU A 189 -8.28 -7.79 14.50
N ARG A 190 -9.00 -8.36 15.47
CA ARG A 190 -9.37 -9.78 15.49
C ARG A 190 -10.38 -10.14 14.41
N GLU A 191 -11.41 -9.31 14.21
CA GLU A 191 -12.57 -9.65 13.39
C GLU A 191 -12.50 -9.11 11.97
N ILE A 192 -11.74 -8.03 11.74
CA ILE A 192 -11.70 -7.35 10.45
C ILE A 192 -10.29 -7.39 9.84
N LEU A 193 -9.30 -6.81 10.52
CA LEU A 193 -7.96 -6.61 9.96
C LEU A 193 -7.23 -7.94 9.70
N ILE A 194 -7.10 -8.80 10.72
CA ILE A 194 -6.38 -10.07 10.60
C ILE A 194 -7.08 -10.99 9.58
N PRO A 195 -8.42 -11.16 9.61
CA PRO A 195 -9.14 -11.94 8.59
C PRO A 195 -9.10 -11.36 7.18
N ASN A 196 -8.99 -10.03 7.01
CA ASN A 196 -8.80 -9.42 5.69
C ASN A 196 -7.53 -9.94 4.98
N ALA A 197 -6.53 -10.36 5.76
CA ALA A 197 -5.32 -11.04 5.31
C ALA A 197 -4.54 -10.27 4.21
N ASN A 198 -4.69 -8.95 4.14
CA ASN A 198 -3.98 -8.11 3.18
C ASN A 198 -2.74 -7.48 3.82
N GLY A 199 -1.55 -7.82 3.30
CA GLY A 199 -0.28 -7.34 3.83
C GLY A 199 -0.13 -5.82 3.79
N THR A 200 -0.63 -5.16 2.74
CA THR A 200 -0.58 -3.69 2.62
C THR A 200 -1.45 -3.03 3.67
N ALA A 201 -2.68 -3.51 3.88
CA ALA A 201 -3.56 -2.97 4.91
C ALA A 201 -3.03 -3.19 6.32
N ASN A 202 -2.49 -4.38 6.61
CA ASN A 202 -1.84 -4.67 7.90
C ASN A 202 -0.63 -3.75 8.14
N THR A 203 0.19 -3.55 7.11
CA THR A 203 1.37 -2.67 7.18
C THR A 203 0.94 -1.23 7.43
N TRP A 204 -0.06 -0.73 6.67
CA TRP A 204 -0.59 0.61 6.84
C TRP A 204 -1.14 0.83 8.24
N TYR A 205 -2.01 -0.07 8.71
CA TYR A 205 -2.53 -0.07 10.07
C TYR A 205 -1.40 0.00 11.11
N ALA A 206 -0.43 -0.91 11.04
CA ALA A 206 0.65 -1.00 12.02
C ALA A 206 1.52 0.27 12.02
N VAL A 207 1.78 0.88 10.86
CA VAL A 207 2.51 2.15 10.78
C VAL A 207 1.71 3.30 11.39
N LEU A 208 0.42 3.43 11.08
CA LEU A 208 -0.43 4.48 11.68
C LEU A 208 -0.56 4.32 13.20
N ARG A 209 -0.72 3.09 13.69
CA ARG A 209 -0.72 2.80 15.13
C ARG A 209 0.63 3.09 15.79
N GLY A 210 1.74 2.82 15.10
CA GLY A 210 3.07 3.24 15.53
C GLY A 210 3.18 4.76 15.67
N LYS A 211 2.63 5.53 14.72
CA LYS A 211 2.58 7.00 14.82
C LYS A 211 1.76 7.45 16.05
N GLU A 212 0.57 6.90 16.20
CA GLU A 212 -0.34 7.19 17.31
C GLU A 212 0.31 6.94 18.68
N THR A 213 0.79 5.72 18.90
CA THR A 213 1.42 5.31 20.17
C THR A 213 2.68 6.11 20.48
N TYR A 214 3.50 6.45 19.48
CA TYR A 214 4.65 7.32 19.68
C TYR A 214 4.25 8.69 20.23
N LEU A 215 3.26 9.33 19.58
CA LEU A 215 2.80 10.67 19.93
C LEU A 215 2.10 10.70 21.29
N ARG A 216 1.50 9.58 21.72
CA ARG A 216 0.86 9.43 23.04
C ARG A 216 1.83 8.99 24.15
N GLY A 217 3.11 8.74 23.83
CA GLY A 217 4.11 8.28 24.80
C GLY A 217 4.00 6.79 25.16
N GLU A 218 3.23 6.02 24.40
CA GLU A 218 2.93 4.60 24.66
C GLU A 218 3.93 3.69 23.93
N TRP A 219 5.22 3.87 24.21
CA TRP A 219 6.27 3.31 23.35
C TRP A 219 6.36 1.79 23.36
N GLU A 220 6.07 1.14 24.49
CA GLU A 220 6.04 -0.32 24.58
C GLU A 220 4.93 -0.92 23.71
N GLU A 221 3.75 -0.28 23.72
CA GLU A 221 2.61 -0.70 22.92
C GLU A 221 2.89 -0.57 21.42
N GLY A 222 3.49 0.55 20.99
CA GLY A 222 3.91 0.71 19.59
C GLY A 222 4.90 -0.36 19.12
N LEU A 223 5.86 -0.76 19.97
CA LEU A 223 6.79 -1.85 19.66
C LEU A 223 6.10 -3.22 19.61
N LYS A 224 5.12 -3.46 20.48
CA LYS A 224 4.30 -4.68 20.47
C LYS A 224 3.49 -4.78 19.18
N ILE A 225 2.87 -3.70 18.73
CA ILE A 225 2.15 -3.64 17.45
C ILE A 225 3.10 -3.94 16.29
N PHE A 226 4.27 -3.31 16.24
CA PHE A 226 5.28 -3.63 15.23
C PHE A 226 5.75 -5.09 15.27
N SER A 227 5.84 -5.69 16.45
CA SER A 227 6.17 -7.11 16.59
C SER A 227 5.05 -8.01 16.07
N GLN A 228 3.79 -7.68 16.35
CA GLN A 228 2.61 -8.44 15.91
C GLN A 228 2.51 -8.48 14.37
N PHE A 229 2.81 -7.37 13.70
CA PHE A 229 2.72 -7.25 12.25
C PHE A 229 4.08 -7.36 11.53
N ALA A 230 5.12 -7.85 12.22
CA ALA A 230 6.50 -7.86 11.71
C ALA A 230 6.64 -8.51 10.32
N ASN A 231 5.93 -9.62 10.07
CA ASN A 231 6.00 -10.31 8.78
C ASN A 231 5.45 -9.47 7.62
N ASP A 232 4.32 -8.77 7.82
CA ASP A 232 3.74 -7.93 6.79
C ASP A 232 4.60 -6.66 6.59
N LEU A 233 5.06 -6.06 7.69
CA LEU A 233 6.00 -4.93 7.67
C LEU A 233 7.29 -5.26 6.92
N GLU A 234 7.92 -6.41 7.17
CA GLU A 234 9.13 -6.81 6.45
C GLU A 234 8.89 -7.18 4.99
N ARG A 235 7.67 -7.57 4.61
CA ARG A 235 7.30 -7.80 3.20
C ARG A 235 7.03 -6.50 2.45
N SER A 236 6.71 -5.42 3.16
CA SER A 236 6.47 -4.09 2.58
C SER A 236 7.73 -3.34 2.12
N ARG A 237 8.92 -3.96 2.15
CA ARG A 237 10.22 -3.33 1.82
C ARG A 237 10.28 -2.57 0.50
N THR A 238 9.44 -2.92 -0.46
CA THR A 238 9.40 -2.30 -1.79
C THR A 238 8.49 -1.09 -1.89
N ILE A 239 7.76 -0.74 -0.82
CA ILE A 239 6.87 0.43 -0.78
C ILE A 239 7.33 1.40 0.32
N PHE A 240 7.02 2.69 0.14
CA PHE A 240 7.55 3.76 1.00
C PHE A 240 7.19 3.60 2.50
N ILE A 241 6.05 2.95 2.80
CA ILE A 241 5.55 2.69 4.17
C ILE A 241 6.61 1.96 5.02
N TYR A 242 7.47 1.14 4.40
CA TYR A 242 8.56 0.47 5.10
C TYR A 242 9.53 1.44 5.78
N SER A 243 9.83 2.56 5.13
CA SER A 243 10.73 3.58 5.69
C SER A 243 10.12 4.22 6.92
N GLU A 244 8.82 4.48 6.91
CA GLU A 244 8.11 5.04 8.07
C GLU A 244 8.05 4.05 9.24
N TYR A 245 7.77 2.78 8.96
CA TYR A 245 7.88 1.72 9.96
C TYR A 245 9.25 1.75 10.64
N ARG A 246 10.34 1.75 9.86
CA ARG A 246 11.71 1.75 10.40
C ARG A 246 12.00 3.01 11.20
N PHE A 247 11.54 4.17 10.73
CA PHE A 247 11.68 5.44 11.43
C PHE A 247 10.97 5.43 12.79
N PHE A 248 9.66 5.17 12.80
CA PHE A 248 8.90 5.17 14.05
C PHE A 248 9.37 4.08 15.01
N LYS A 249 9.66 2.86 14.53
CA LYS A 249 10.23 1.81 15.40
C LYS A 249 11.52 2.27 16.09
N SER A 250 12.40 2.97 15.38
CA SER A 250 13.63 3.51 15.95
C SER A 250 13.34 4.57 17.01
N LEU A 251 12.37 5.47 16.76
CA LEU A 251 11.98 6.48 17.74
C LEU A 251 11.41 5.87 19.03
N HIS A 252 10.61 4.80 18.94
CA HIS A 252 10.11 4.09 20.12
C HIS A 252 11.25 3.48 20.94
N LEU A 253 12.22 2.82 20.27
CA LEU A 253 13.37 2.23 20.94
C LEU A 253 14.24 3.26 21.65
N ILE A 254 14.46 4.43 21.02
CA ILE A 254 15.21 5.54 21.62
C ILE A 254 14.50 6.03 22.89
N ARG A 255 13.20 6.31 22.82
CA ARG A 255 12.42 6.80 23.97
C ARG A 255 12.35 5.81 25.11
N LEU A 256 12.13 4.53 24.81
CA LEU A 256 12.08 3.48 25.84
C LEU A 256 13.41 3.36 26.60
N ASN A 257 14.54 3.47 25.90
CA ASN A 257 15.87 3.45 26.52
C ASN A 257 16.16 4.72 27.35
N GLU A 258 15.66 5.88 26.95
CA GLU A 258 15.78 7.12 27.73
C GLU A 258 15.02 7.05 29.06
N VAL A 259 13.84 6.43 29.08
CA VAL A 259 13.03 6.30 30.29
C VAL A 259 13.55 5.22 31.23
N GLY A 260 14.05 4.10 30.71
CA GLY A 260 14.68 3.05 31.55
C GLY A 260 16.02 3.45 32.20
N LYS A 261 16.58 4.61 31.86
CA LYS A 261 17.81 5.16 32.44
C LYS A 261 17.58 6.20 33.54
N LYS A 262 16.32 6.57 33.81
CA LYS A 262 15.93 7.42 34.94
C LYS A 262 15.48 6.57 36.12
#